data_AF-A0A0R1HUD2-F1
#
_entry.id   AF-A0A0R1HUD2-F1
#
_cell.length_a   1.000
_cell.length_b   1.000
_cell.length_c   1.000
_cell.angle_alpha   90.00
_cell.angle_beta   90.00
_cell.angle_gamma   90.00
#
_symmetry.space_group_name_H-M   'P 1'
#
loop_
_entity.id
_entity.type
_entity.pdbx_description
1 polymer ?
#
loop_
_entity_poly.entity_id
_entity_poly.type
_entity_poly.pdbx_seq_one_letter_code
_entity_poly.pdbx_strand_id
1 'polypeptide(L)' 'MDWNQNALAKAKDYQQIQNLSESRLKMQLTAKAGDQFTEEQANYAIQHLND' A
#
# COMPACT_ATOMS: atom_id res chain seq x y z
N MET A 1 12.68 3.06 -11.31
CA MET A 1 11.90 3.30 -10.07
C MET A 1 11.33 1.98 -9.63
N ASP A 2 11.49 1.63 -8.36
CA ASP A 2 10.89 0.42 -7.79
C ASP A 2 9.53 0.78 -7.17
N TRP A 3 8.49 0.66 -7.99
CA TRP A 3 7.13 1.02 -7.58
C TRP A 3 6.57 0.07 -6.51
N ASN A 4 7.11 -1.15 -6.41
CA ASN A 4 6.73 -2.11 -5.37
C ASN A 4 7.22 -1.62 -4.00
N GLN A 5 8.46 -1.15 -3.93
CA GLN A 5 9.02 -0.55 -2.70
C GLN A 5 8.31 0.75 -2.32
N ASN A 6 7.93 1.58 -3.30
CA ASN A 6 7.14 2.78 -3.05
C ASN A 6 5.76 2.45 -2.46
N ALA A 7 5.07 1.43 -3.00
CA ALA A 7 3.79 0.98 -2.50
C ALA A 7 3.91 0.42 -1.06
N LEU A 8 4.97 -0.34 -0.78
CA LEU A 8 5.26 -0.86 0.56
C LEU A 8 5.48 0.27 1.58
N ALA A 9 6.28 1.27 1.24
CA ALA A 9 6.50 2.43 2.11
C ALA A 9 5.18 3.14 2.45
N LYS A 10 4.33 3.38 1.44
CA LYS A 10 3.00 3.97 1.65
C LYS A 10 2.08 3.10 2.50
N ALA A 11 2.11 1.78 2.31
CA ALA A 11 1.33 0.86 3.12
C ALA A 11 1.73 0.95 4.61
N LYS A 12 3.03 1.00 4.91
CA LYS A 12 3.56 1.16 6.27
C LYS A 12 3.17 2.52 6.87
N ASP A 13 3.26 3.61 6.10
CA ASP A 13 2.84 4.94 6.55
C ASP A 13 1.36 4.97 6.96
N TYR A 14 0.48 4.46 6.09
CA TYR A 14 -0.95 4.40 6.38
C TYR A 14 -1.27 3.46 7.55
N GLN A 15 -0.59 2.33 7.66
CA GLN A 15 -0.76 1.41 8.78
C GLN A 15 -0.36 2.09 10.10
N GLN A 16 0.77 2.80 10.13
CA GLN A 16 1.26 3.48 11.33
C GLN A 16 0.40 4.68 11.73
N ILE A 17 -0.01 5.51 10.77
CA ILE A 17 -0.71 6.77 11.05
C ILE A 17 -2.21 6.54 11.28
N GLN A 18 -2.81 5.59 10.56
CA GLN A 18 -4.26 5.41 10.52
C GLN A 18 -4.72 4.03 11.01
N ASN A 19 -3.81 3.12 11.38
CA ASN A 19 -4.13 1.74 11.81
C ASN A 19 -5.09 1.04 10.82
N LEU A 20 -4.89 1.26 9.52
CA LEU A 20 -5.72 0.64 8.50
C LEU A 20 -5.45 -0.87 8.43
N SER A 21 -6.51 -1.65 8.20
CA SER A 21 -6.39 -3.06 7.87
C SER A 21 -5.82 -3.23 6.46
N GLU A 22 -5.22 -4.39 6.18
CA GLU A 22 -4.65 -4.74 4.87
C GLU A 22 -5.61 -4.49 3.69
N SER A 23 -6.89 -4.81 3.86
CA SER A 23 -7.91 -4.54 2.84
C SER A 23 -8.08 -3.02 2.59
N ARG A 24 -8.12 -2.20 3.64
CA ARG A 24 -8.21 -0.74 3.48
C ARG A 24 -6.92 -0.15 2.93
N LEU A 25 -5.75 -0.70 3.28
CA LEU A 25 -4.47 -0.30 2.71
C LEU A 25 -4.45 -0.56 1.19
N LYS A 26 -4.85 -1.75 0.74
CA LYS A 26 -4.95 -2.07 -0.69
C LYS A 26 -5.90 -1.12 -1.42
N MET A 27 -7.05 -0.79 -0.82
CA MET A 27 -7.98 0.19 -1.38
C MET A 27 -7.37 1.60 -1.48
N GLN A 28 -6.67 2.05 -0.43
CA GLN A 28 -6.04 3.37 -0.41
C GLN A 28 -4.92 3.50 -1.44
N LEU A 29 -4.09 2.45 -1.58
CA LEU A 29 -2.97 2.42 -2.53
C LEU A 29 -3.45 2.47 -3.99
N THR A 30 -4.59 1.83 -4.30
CA THR A 30 -5.14 1.76 -5.67
C THR A 30 -6.19 2.85 -5.97
N ALA A 31 -6.59 3.63 -4.97
CA ALA A 31 -7.61 4.66 -5.12
C ALA A 31 -7.19 5.71 -6.18
N LYS A 32 -8.14 6.09 -7.04
CA LYS A 32 -7.93 7.15 -8.05
C LYS A 32 -7.58 8.52 -7.45
N ALA A 33 -8.04 8.78 -6.23
CA ALA A 33 -7.71 9.99 -5.46
C ALA A 33 -6.54 9.76 -4.48
N GLY A 34 -5.96 8.55 -4.46
CA GLY A 34 -4.85 8.15 -3.60
C GLY A 34 -3.56 8.05 -4.41
N ASP A 35 -2.72 7.06 -4.08
CA ASP A 35 -1.38 6.90 -4.67
C ASP A 35 -1.41 6.23 -6.06
N GLN A 36 -2.56 5.72 -6.51
CA GLN A 36 -2.80 5.14 -7.85
C GLN A 36 -1.81 4.03 -8.25
N PHE A 37 -1.30 3.27 -7.28
CA PHE A 37 -0.53 2.07 -7.56
C PHE A 37 -1.37 1.03 -8.32
N THR A 38 -0.72 0.21 -9.13
CA THR A 38 -1.38 -0.93 -9.76
C THR A 38 -1.82 -1.95 -8.70
N GLU A 39 -2.76 -2.82 -9.04
CA GLU A 39 -3.15 -3.90 -8.12
C GLU A 39 -1.96 -4.79 -7.74
N GLU A 40 -1.04 -5.04 -8.66
CA GLU A 40 0.17 -5.84 -8.40
C GLU A 40 1.09 -5.18 -7.37
N GLN A 41 1.30 -3.87 -7.49
CA GLN A 41 2.13 -3.10 -6.55
C GLN A 41 1.48 -3.03 -5.16
N ALA A 42 0.16 -2.81 -5.10
CA ALA A 42 -0.57 -2.84 -3.85
C ALA A 42 -0.55 -4.24 -3.21
N ASN A 43 -0.72 -5.31 -4.01
CA ASN A 43 -0.61 -6.68 -3.52
C ASN A 43 0.79 -6.98 -2.96
N TYR A 44 1.84 -6.55 -3.67
CA TYR A 44 3.20 -6.66 -3.18
C TYR A 44 3.37 -5.96 -1.82
N ALA A 45 2.87 -4.73 -1.69
CA ALA A 45 2.94 -3.96 -0.46
C ALA A 45 2.23 -4.65 0.71
N ILE A 46 1.06 -5.26 0.48
CA ILE A 46 0.33 -6.01 1.53
C ILE A 46 1.09 -7.28 1.91
N GLN A 47 1.60 -8.03 0.92
CA GLN A 47 2.32 -9.29 1.17
C GLN A 47 3.58 -9.10 2.02
N HIS A 48 4.27 -7.97 1.86
CA HIS A 48 5.52 -7.67 2.56
C HIS A 48 5.34 -6.69 3.73
N LEU A 49 4.09 -6.43 4.14
CA LEU A 49 3.78 -5.40 5.14
C LEU A 49 4.39 -5.71 6.51
N ASN A 50 4.40 -7.00 6.88
CA ASN A 50 4.83 -7.50 8.19
C ASN A 50 6.13 -8.34 8.12
N ASP A 51 6.85 -8.28 7.01
CA ASP A 51 8.22 -8.79 6.89
C ASP A 51 9.21 -7.87 7.63
#